data_AF-A0A962F4K0-F1
#
_entry.id   AF-A0A962F4K0-F1
#
_cell.length_a   1.000
_cell.length_b   1.000
_cell.length_c   1.000
_cell.angle_alpha   90.00
_cell.angle_beta   90.00
_cell.angle_gamma   90.00
#
_symmetry.space_group_name_H-M   'P 1'
#
loop_
_entity.id
_entity.type
_entity.pdbx_description
1 polymer ?
#
loop_
_entity_poly.entity_id
_entity_poly.type
_entity_poly.pdbx_seq_one_letter_code
_entity_poly.pdbx_strand_id
1 'polypeptide(L)'
;MSEKPYNSPQLDKIRRQIDALDERIHDALMERAELVLKVGEEKRKNNIQIVQPAREARMIRRLLGRHHGALPEMAVVRIWRELVGAVSLLQTGLKVAVVAPEGYPEYWDLAKDYFGSCLPMQKILSSSSAIGAVREGRVTFAVLPWPDNQDPNPWWSYLGEDGGERLQIIVRLPHGDDPDSAGPDQKALVVSKSGFDSSGDEDTPDRDRSFLLIECGAEVSRAKIVGAVEKTGMAALSLASKPAADSDERRLHLLEVNRYMGDGSQDRIKEFKAALEDESAKIVCVGGYPTPPVYSKTVPAKESAVK
;
A
#
# COMPACT_ATOMS: atom_id res chain seq x y z
N MET A 1 33.17 40.39 -24.79
CA MET A 1 32.24 39.25 -24.80
C MET A 1 32.71 38.29 -23.73
N SER A 2 31.94 38.12 -22.65
CA SER A 2 32.33 37.27 -21.52
C SER A 2 32.29 35.80 -21.96
N GLU A 3 33.43 35.11 -21.90
CA GLU A 3 33.51 33.66 -22.14
C GLU A 3 32.56 32.94 -21.18
N LYS A 4 31.58 32.21 -21.73
CA LYS A 4 30.67 31.42 -20.89
C LYS A 4 31.54 30.41 -20.12
N PRO A 5 31.40 30.30 -18.78
CA PRO A 5 32.29 29.51 -17.91
C PRO A 5 32.24 27.98 -18.14
N TYR A 6 31.52 27.50 -19.16
CA TYR A 6 31.32 26.09 -19.47
C TYR A 6 31.46 25.83 -20.98
N ASN A 7 32.65 26.04 -21.53
CA ASN A 7 32.94 25.75 -22.93
C ASN A 7 33.79 24.47 -23.04
N SER A 8 33.13 23.31 -23.07
CA SER A 8 33.78 22.01 -23.25
C SER A 8 33.09 21.25 -24.39
N PRO A 9 33.74 21.10 -25.56
CA PRO A 9 33.16 20.36 -26.68
C PRO A 9 32.80 18.90 -26.34
N GLN A 10 33.56 18.29 -25.44
CA GLN A 10 33.28 16.95 -24.95
C GLN A 10 32.03 16.92 -24.07
N LEU A 11 31.83 17.93 -23.21
CA LEU A 11 30.62 18.07 -22.42
C LEU A 11 29.40 18.25 -23.33
N ASP A 12 29.52 19.07 -24.37
CA ASP A 12 28.44 19.29 -25.33
C ASP A 12 28.10 18.01 -26.11
N LYS A 13 29.11 17.20 -26.47
CA LYS A 13 28.88 15.88 -27.07
C LYS A 13 28.12 14.95 -26.14
N ILE A 14 28.47 14.90 -24.85
CA ILE A 14 27.77 14.08 -23.85
C ILE A 14 26.33 14.57 -23.66
N ARG A 15 26.10 15.88 -23.59
CA ARG A 15 24.76 16.47 -23.47
C ARG A 15 23.87 16.07 -24.65
N ARG A 16 24.36 16.15 -25.88
CA ARG A 16 23.60 15.67 -27.06
C ARG A 16 23.24 14.18 -26.99
N GLN A 17 24.10 13.36 -26.38
CA GLN A 17 23.77 11.95 -26.16
C GLN A 17 22.69 11.76 -25.09
N ILE A 18 22.68 12.61 -24.06
CA ILE A 18 21.62 12.66 -23.04
C ILE A 18 20.30 13.12 -23.70
N ASP A 19 20.31 14.22 -24.45
CA ASP A 19 19.12 14.75 -25.12
C ASP A 19 18.47 13.68 -26.03
N ALA A 20 19.27 12.99 -26.85
CA ALA A 20 18.78 11.90 -27.70
C ALA A 20 18.31 10.65 -26.93
N LEU A 21 18.77 10.46 -25.68
CA LEU A 21 18.23 9.42 -24.79
C LEU A 21 16.91 9.89 -24.16
N ASP A 22 16.83 11.15 -23.74
CA ASP A 22 15.65 11.75 -23.12
C ASP A 22 14.47 11.78 -24.09
N GLU A 23 14.72 12.07 -25.38
CA GLU A 23 13.70 11.94 -26.44
C GLU A 23 13.13 10.52 -26.51
N ARG A 24 14.00 9.49 -26.49
CA ARG A 24 13.56 8.08 -26.52
C ARG A 24 12.84 7.67 -25.24
N ILE A 25 13.25 8.19 -24.08
CA ILE A 25 12.55 7.98 -22.82
C ILE A 25 11.15 8.58 -22.91
N HIS A 26 11.04 9.82 -23.39
CA HIS A 26 9.77 10.51 -23.57
C HIS A 26 8.83 9.75 -24.51
N ASP A 27 9.31 9.30 -25.67
CA ASP A 27 8.52 8.50 -26.62
C ASP A 27 8.01 7.20 -25.99
N ALA A 28 8.87 6.49 -25.26
CA ALA A 28 8.48 5.27 -24.54
C ALA A 28 7.45 5.54 -23.43
N LEU A 29 7.52 6.71 -22.77
CA LEU A 29 6.53 7.13 -21.79
C LEU A 29 5.17 7.40 -22.44
N MET A 30 5.15 8.01 -23.63
CA MET A 30 3.92 8.24 -24.38
C MET A 30 3.29 6.92 -24.83
N GLU A 31 4.08 5.99 -25.39
CA GLU A 31 3.61 4.65 -25.75
C GLU A 31 3.04 3.91 -24.52
N ARG A 32 3.73 3.99 -23.37
CA ARG A 32 3.22 3.42 -22.11
C ARG A 32 1.89 4.04 -21.71
N ALA A 33 1.73 5.35 -21.82
CA ALA A 33 0.48 6.03 -21.47
C ALA A 33 -0.69 5.52 -22.33
N GLU A 34 -0.49 5.36 -23.64
CA GLU A 34 -1.50 4.79 -24.55
C GLU A 34 -1.88 3.36 -24.18
N LEU A 35 -0.91 2.52 -23.82
CA LEU A 35 -1.18 1.15 -23.37
C LEU A 35 -2.00 1.13 -22.09
N VAL A 36 -1.71 2.02 -21.13
CA VAL A 36 -2.48 2.07 -19.89
C VAL A 36 -3.89 2.61 -20.11
N LEU A 37 -4.11 3.52 -21.07
CA LEU A 37 -5.45 3.93 -21.49
C LEU A 37 -6.27 2.73 -21.98
N LYS A 38 -5.68 1.90 -22.86
CA LYS A 38 -6.31 0.65 -23.34
C LYS A 38 -6.63 -0.32 -22.19
N VAL A 39 -5.72 -0.46 -21.23
CA VAL A 39 -5.97 -1.25 -20.01
C VAL A 39 -7.14 -0.67 -19.21
N GLY A 40 -7.22 0.65 -19.07
CA GLY A 40 -8.33 1.32 -18.39
C GLY A 40 -9.68 1.09 -19.07
N GLU A 41 -9.71 1.12 -20.40
CA GLU A 41 -10.90 0.79 -21.19
C GLU A 41 -11.35 -0.65 -20.99
N GLU A 42 -10.42 -1.61 -21.08
CA GLU A 42 -10.72 -3.02 -20.86
C GLU A 42 -11.21 -3.29 -19.43
N LYS A 43 -10.59 -2.65 -18.43
CA LYS A 43 -11.06 -2.75 -17.05
C LYS A 43 -12.49 -2.23 -16.90
N ARG A 44 -12.81 -1.09 -17.50
CA ARG A 44 -14.17 -0.52 -17.47
C ARG A 44 -15.19 -1.44 -18.12
N LYS A 45 -14.88 -2.03 -19.28
CA LYS A 45 -15.76 -2.98 -19.99
C LYS A 45 -16.07 -4.22 -19.16
N ASN A 46 -15.10 -4.69 -18.39
CA ASN A 46 -15.19 -5.91 -17.59
C ASN A 46 -15.52 -5.66 -16.11
N ASN A 47 -15.87 -4.43 -15.73
CA ASN A 47 -16.11 -4.02 -14.34
C ASN A 47 -14.95 -4.39 -13.37
N ILE A 48 -13.71 -4.32 -13.87
CA ILE A 48 -12.50 -4.61 -13.10
C ILE A 48 -12.03 -3.34 -12.42
N GLN A 49 -11.51 -3.49 -11.20
CA GLN A 49 -10.99 -2.38 -10.42
C GLN A 49 -9.79 -1.69 -11.07
N ILE A 50 -9.82 -0.37 -10.99
CA ILE A 50 -8.83 0.49 -11.62
C ILE A 50 -7.45 0.32 -10.97
N VAL A 51 -7.39 0.41 -9.64
CA VAL A 51 -6.14 0.27 -8.86
C VAL A 51 -5.98 -1.18 -8.42
N GLN A 52 -4.78 -1.73 -8.64
CA GLN A 52 -4.44 -3.11 -8.31
C GLN A 52 -3.06 -3.16 -7.65
N PRO A 53 -2.97 -2.95 -6.32
CA PRO A 53 -1.70 -2.86 -5.61
C PRO A 53 -0.81 -4.09 -5.79
N ALA A 54 -1.39 -5.28 -5.89
CA ALA A 54 -0.66 -6.52 -6.16
C ALA A 54 0.10 -6.48 -7.50
N ARG A 55 -0.52 -5.94 -8.56
CA ARG A 55 0.10 -5.79 -9.87
C ARG A 55 1.24 -4.78 -9.86
N GLU A 56 1.08 -3.71 -9.09
CA GLU A 56 2.09 -2.67 -8.88
C GLU A 56 3.29 -3.23 -8.10
N ALA A 57 3.05 -3.97 -7.02
CA ALA A 57 4.11 -4.62 -6.24
C ALA A 57 4.92 -5.62 -7.07
N ARG A 58 4.26 -6.47 -7.87
CA ARG A 58 4.94 -7.36 -8.83
C ARG A 58 5.78 -6.59 -9.84
N MET A 59 5.27 -5.47 -10.35
CA MET A 59 6.02 -4.62 -11.28
C MET A 59 7.28 -4.06 -10.62
N ILE A 60 7.17 -3.48 -9.42
CA ILE A 60 8.30 -2.91 -8.69
C ILE A 60 9.34 -3.98 -8.35
N ARG A 61 8.92 -5.13 -7.82
CA ARG A 61 9.81 -6.26 -7.52
C ARG A 61 10.57 -6.73 -8.76
N ARG A 62 9.89 -6.84 -9.90
CA ARG A 62 10.53 -7.21 -11.18
C ARG A 62 11.56 -6.17 -11.62
N LEU A 63 11.31 -4.88 -11.39
CA LEU A 63 12.25 -3.80 -11.74
C LEU A 63 13.49 -3.83 -10.83
N LEU A 64 13.29 -4.06 -9.53
CA LEU A 64 14.38 -4.22 -8.57
C LEU A 64 15.20 -5.49 -8.86
N GLY A 65 14.55 -6.63 -9.14
CA GLY A 65 15.23 -7.88 -9.43
C GLY A 65 16.08 -7.86 -10.72
N ARG A 66 15.78 -6.95 -11.67
CA ARG A 66 16.60 -6.75 -12.88
C ARG A 66 17.53 -5.54 -12.79
N HIS A 67 17.51 -4.83 -11.66
CA HIS A 67 18.20 -3.55 -11.53
C HIS A 67 19.71 -3.76 -11.56
N HIS A 68 20.40 -2.96 -12.38
CA HIS A 68 21.85 -2.87 -12.42
C HIS A 68 22.25 -1.46 -12.85
N GLY A 69 23.38 -0.96 -12.34
CA GLY A 69 23.96 0.32 -12.78
C GLY A 69 24.04 1.37 -11.67
N ALA A 70 24.18 2.64 -12.08
CA ALA A 70 24.52 3.76 -11.20
C ALA A 70 23.33 4.55 -10.67
N LEU A 71 22.09 4.16 -11.00
CA LEU A 71 20.89 4.81 -10.49
C LEU A 71 20.48 4.12 -9.18
N PRO A 72 20.25 4.82 -8.07
CA PRO A 72 19.78 4.17 -6.84
C PRO A 72 18.44 3.44 -7.03
N GLU A 73 18.26 2.31 -6.35
CA GLU A 73 17.01 1.54 -6.40
C GLU A 73 15.80 2.37 -5.96
N MET A 74 15.95 3.20 -4.92
CA MET A 74 14.90 4.13 -4.49
C MET A 74 14.44 5.06 -5.63
N ALA A 75 15.36 5.51 -6.48
CA ALA A 75 15.01 6.38 -7.60
C ALA A 75 14.18 5.61 -8.65
N VAL A 76 14.51 4.34 -8.91
CA VAL A 76 13.70 3.47 -9.77
C VAL A 76 12.29 3.31 -9.19
N VAL A 77 12.17 3.02 -7.90
CA VAL A 77 10.85 2.88 -7.25
C VAL A 77 10.04 4.17 -7.37
N ARG A 78 10.65 5.33 -7.06
CA ARG A 78 9.95 6.62 -7.11
C ARG A 78 9.54 7.04 -8.51
N ILE A 79 10.39 6.85 -9.52
CA ILE A 79 10.04 7.11 -10.92
C ILE A 79 8.83 6.28 -11.31
N TRP A 80 8.84 4.98 -11.03
CA TRP A 80 7.70 4.12 -11.39
C TRP A 80 6.44 4.41 -10.57
N ARG A 81 6.56 4.86 -9.32
CA ARG A 81 5.40 5.35 -8.55
C ARG A 81 4.79 6.58 -9.18
N GLU A 82 5.61 7.55 -9.59
CA GLU A 82 5.10 8.75 -10.26
C GLU A 82 4.43 8.40 -11.59
N LEU A 83 5.01 7.47 -12.37
CA LEU A 83 4.40 6.98 -13.61
C LEU A 83 3.10 6.20 -13.41
N VAL A 84 2.88 5.58 -12.26
CA VAL A 84 1.59 4.94 -11.90
C VAL A 84 0.58 6.00 -11.45
N GLY A 85 1.00 6.94 -10.59
CA GLY A 85 0.16 8.02 -10.09
C GLY A 85 -0.32 8.97 -11.20
N ALA A 86 0.59 9.42 -12.06
CA ALA A 86 0.28 10.33 -13.18
C ALA A 86 -0.73 9.73 -14.15
N VAL A 87 -0.66 8.43 -14.43
CA VAL A 87 -1.60 7.79 -15.36
C VAL A 87 -2.94 7.46 -14.69
N SER A 88 -2.96 7.36 -13.36
CA SER A 88 -4.22 7.27 -12.60
C SER A 88 -5.08 8.54 -12.80
N LEU A 89 -4.50 9.70 -13.11
CA LEU A 89 -5.28 10.89 -13.51
C LEU A 89 -6.07 10.70 -14.81
N LEU A 90 -5.52 9.96 -15.77
CA LEU A 90 -6.20 9.69 -17.03
C LEU A 90 -7.46 8.83 -16.81
N GLN A 91 -7.52 8.14 -15.69
CA GLN A 91 -8.66 7.37 -15.24
C GLN A 91 -9.56 8.31 -14.41
N THR A 92 -10.54 8.90 -15.09
CA THR A 92 -11.42 9.96 -14.55
C THR A 92 -12.00 9.62 -13.17
N GLY A 93 -11.91 10.56 -12.24
CA GLY A 93 -12.70 10.56 -10.99
C GLY A 93 -11.99 10.06 -9.73
N LEU A 94 -10.74 9.62 -9.83
CA LEU A 94 -9.97 9.19 -8.66
C LEU A 94 -9.62 10.38 -7.74
N LYS A 95 -9.89 10.25 -6.45
CA LYS A 95 -9.60 11.26 -5.43
C LYS A 95 -9.12 10.62 -4.12
N VAL A 96 -8.23 11.29 -3.41
CA VAL A 96 -7.69 10.81 -2.13
C VAL A 96 -8.08 11.78 -1.00
N ALA A 97 -8.62 11.24 0.08
CA ALA A 97 -8.67 11.91 1.37
C ALA A 97 -7.45 11.48 2.19
N VAL A 98 -6.70 12.44 2.70
CA VAL A 98 -5.56 12.19 3.58
C VAL A 98 -5.92 12.64 4.98
N VAL A 99 -5.99 11.69 5.91
CA VAL A 99 -6.17 12.01 7.32
C VAL A 99 -4.84 12.46 7.88
N ALA A 100 -4.75 13.75 8.19
CA ALA A 100 -3.57 14.37 8.77
C ALA A 100 -4.00 15.05 10.08
N PRO A 101 -3.88 14.35 11.22
CA PRO A 101 -4.13 14.93 12.53
C PRO A 101 -3.24 16.16 12.75
N GLU A 102 -3.70 17.11 13.57
CA GLU A 102 -2.88 18.27 13.94
C GLU A 102 -1.53 17.81 14.52
N GLY A 103 -0.44 18.36 14.01
CA GLY A 103 0.92 18.00 14.42
C GLY A 103 1.57 16.84 13.65
N TYR A 104 0.85 16.15 12.76
CA TYR A 104 1.37 15.01 11.98
C TYR A 104 1.29 15.25 10.44
N PRO A 105 2.02 16.22 9.87
CA PRO A 105 1.98 16.53 8.43
C PRO A 105 2.50 15.41 7.50
N GLU A 106 3.31 14.49 8.01
CA GLU A 106 3.93 13.36 7.31
C GLU A 106 2.98 12.47 6.51
N TYR A 107 1.71 12.33 6.93
CA TYR A 107 0.73 11.51 6.22
C TYR A 107 0.48 12.03 4.81
N TRP A 108 0.64 13.34 4.61
CA TRP A 108 0.59 13.97 3.29
C TRP A 108 1.76 13.55 2.40
N ASP A 109 2.96 13.44 2.97
CA ASP A 109 4.15 13.03 2.23
C ASP A 109 4.10 11.53 1.92
N LEU A 110 3.63 10.70 2.86
CA LEU A 110 3.34 9.28 2.59
C LEU A 110 2.32 9.11 1.45
N ALA A 111 1.26 9.92 1.45
CA ALA A 111 0.25 9.90 0.40
C ALA A 111 0.85 10.31 -0.96
N LYS A 112 1.60 11.41 -1.00
CA LYS A 112 2.31 11.87 -2.20
C LYS A 112 3.28 10.83 -2.75
N ASP A 113 4.03 10.16 -1.88
CA ASP A 113 5.01 9.13 -2.27
C ASP A 113 4.35 7.95 -3.00
N TYR A 114 3.09 7.64 -2.71
CA TYR A 114 2.36 6.57 -3.36
C TYR A 114 1.49 7.03 -4.54
N PHE A 115 0.68 8.08 -4.35
CA PHE A 115 -0.28 8.56 -5.34
C PHE A 115 0.33 9.51 -6.38
N GLY A 116 1.56 9.94 -6.17
CA GLY A 116 2.28 10.88 -7.02
C GLY A 116 1.84 12.32 -6.83
N SER A 117 2.40 13.21 -7.64
CA SER A 117 2.13 14.65 -7.58
C SER A 117 0.82 15.08 -8.25
N CYS A 118 0.29 14.21 -9.09
CA CYS A 118 -0.76 14.52 -10.05
C CYS A 118 -2.19 14.27 -9.51
N LEU A 119 -2.38 13.26 -8.67
CA LEU A 119 -3.72 12.84 -8.24
C LEU A 119 -4.36 13.88 -7.29
N PRO A 120 -5.66 14.23 -7.43
CA PRO A 120 -6.32 15.16 -6.51
C PRO A 120 -6.36 14.59 -5.09
N MET A 121 -5.72 15.30 -4.16
CA MET A 121 -5.69 14.95 -2.74
C MET A 121 -6.24 16.11 -1.90
N GLN A 122 -6.96 15.78 -0.84
CA GLN A 122 -7.47 16.74 0.13
C GLN A 122 -7.15 16.28 1.56
N LYS A 123 -6.84 17.23 2.44
CA LYS A 123 -6.67 16.95 3.87
C LYS A 123 -8.03 16.85 4.54
N ILE A 124 -8.21 15.85 5.39
CA ILE A 124 -9.38 15.68 6.26
C ILE A 124 -8.87 15.47 7.68
N LEU A 125 -9.50 16.08 8.68
CA LEU A 125 -9.04 16.01 10.07
C LEU A 125 -9.50 14.72 10.78
N SER A 126 -10.64 14.17 10.38
CA SER A 126 -11.28 13.04 11.06
C SER A 126 -11.25 11.77 10.21
N SER A 127 -10.79 10.67 10.80
CA SER A 127 -10.79 9.35 10.20
C SER A 127 -12.20 8.86 9.84
N SER A 128 -13.20 9.11 10.69
CA SER A 128 -14.59 8.73 10.40
C SER A 128 -15.17 9.50 9.21
N SER A 129 -14.82 10.79 9.08
CA SER A 129 -15.21 11.61 7.93
C SER A 129 -14.58 11.12 6.62
N ALA A 130 -13.32 10.68 6.66
CA ALA A 130 -12.63 10.10 5.51
C ALA A 130 -13.26 8.74 5.10
N ILE A 131 -13.56 7.87 6.07
CA ILE A 131 -14.26 6.60 5.83
C ILE A 131 -15.65 6.83 5.20
N GLY A 132 -16.44 7.76 5.74
CA GLY A 132 -17.74 8.13 5.18
C GLY A 132 -17.63 8.67 3.76
N ALA A 133 -16.60 9.48 3.48
CA ALA A 133 -16.35 10.00 2.14
C ALA A 133 -16.02 8.90 1.10
N VAL A 134 -15.28 7.86 1.50
CA VAL A 134 -15.03 6.69 0.64
C VAL A 134 -16.32 5.92 0.42
N ARG A 135 -17.09 5.66 1.49
CA ARG A 135 -18.35 4.91 1.44
C ARG A 135 -19.39 5.56 0.53
N GLU A 136 -19.50 6.88 0.58
CA GLU A 136 -20.39 7.70 -0.26
C GLU A 136 -19.85 7.92 -1.68
N GLY A 137 -18.62 7.48 -1.99
CA GLY A 137 -17.99 7.68 -3.30
C GLY A 137 -17.55 9.12 -3.58
N ARG A 138 -17.51 10.00 -2.56
CA ARG A 138 -16.96 11.37 -2.69
C ARG A 138 -15.46 11.38 -2.93
N VAL A 139 -14.77 10.38 -2.37
CA VAL A 139 -13.36 10.05 -2.64
C VAL A 139 -13.20 8.58 -2.95
N THR A 140 -12.11 8.20 -3.61
CA THR A 140 -11.81 6.79 -3.91
C THR A 140 -10.97 6.16 -2.82
N PHE A 141 -10.03 6.91 -2.26
CA PHE A 141 -9.06 6.42 -1.28
C PHE A 141 -9.10 7.27 -0.01
N ALA A 142 -8.95 6.62 1.14
CA ALA A 142 -8.63 7.27 2.40
C ALA A 142 -7.25 6.80 2.89
N VAL A 143 -6.31 7.73 3.09
CA VAL A 143 -5.06 7.48 3.80
C VAL A 143 -5.32 7.72 5.28
N LEU A 144 -5.15 6.68 6.09
CA LEU A 144 -5.51 6.64 7.50
C LEU A 144 -4.29 6.31 8.36
N PRO A 145 -4.19 6.88 9.57
CA PRO A 145 -3.14 6.53 10.53
C PRO A 145 -3.08 5.04 10.80
N TRP A 146 -1.89 4.56 11.14
CA TRP A 146 -1.72 3.19 11.58
C TRP A 146 -2.63 2.89 12.79
N PRO A 147 -3.23 1.69 12.88
CA PRO A 147 -4.03 1.31 14.04
C PRO A 147 -3.25 1.44 15.35
N ASP A 148 -3.81 2.19 16.30
CA ASP A 148 -3.29 2.33 17.66
C ASP A 148 -4.38 1.96 18.68
N ASN A 149 -3.98 1.51 19.87
CA ASN A 149 -4.86 1.12 20.96
C ASN A 149 -5.35 2.31 21.81
N GLN A 150 -4.79 3.51 21.62
CA GLN A 150 -5.18 4.69 22.41
C GLN A 150 -6.32 5.48 21.75
N ASP A 151 -6.66 5.20 20.49
CA ASP A 151 -7.79 5.81 19.80
C ASP A 151 -9.11 5.24 20.35
N PRO A 152 -9.97 6.07 21.00
CA PRO A 152 -11.26 5.59 21.50
C PRO A 152 -12.24 5.25 20.38
N ASN A 153 -12.05 5.83 19.19
CA ASN A 153 -12.94 5.66 18.03
C ASN A 153 -12.14 5.25 16.78
N PRO A 154 -11.49 4.07 16.82
CA PRO A 154 -10.59 3.67 15.77
C PRO A 154 -11.34 3.40 14.47
N TRP A 155 -10.82 3.98 13.40
CA TRP A 155 -11.43 3.93 12.07
C TRP A 155 -11.63 2.52 11.53
N TRP A 156 -10.79 1.57 11.94
CA TRP A 156 -10.86 0.19 11.48
C TRP A 156 -12.11 -0.54 11.97
N SER A 157 -12.79 -0.01 13.01
CA SER A 157 -14.07 -0.56 13.45
C SER A 157 -15.21 -0.37 12.44
N TYR A 158 -15.08 0.57 11.50
CA TYR A 158 -16.04 0.82 10.43
C TYR A 158 -15.87 -0.09 9.20
N LEU A 159 -14.86 -0.97 9.16
CA LEU A 159 -14.61 -1.88 8.04
C LEU A 159 -15.50 -3.14 8.06
N GLY A 160 -16.08 -3.45 9.22
CA GLY A 160 -16.89 -4.66 9.46
C GLY A 160 -18.40 -4.46 9.41
N GLU A 161 -18.88 -3.24 9.12
CA GLU A 161 -20.33 -2.96 9.11
C GLU A 161 -21.05 -3.70 7.96
N ASP A 162 -22.06 -4.50 8.30
CA ASP A 162 -22.87 -5.27 7.35
C ASP A 162 -23.88 -4.37 6.60
N GLY A 163 -24.07 -4.63 5.30
CA GLY A 163 -25.16 -4.05 4.50
C GLY A 163 -24.78 -3.19 3.29
N GLY A 164 -23.50 -3.13 2.89
CA GLY A 164 -23.05 -2.35 1.71
C GLY A 164 -21.75 -2.84 1.06
N GLU A 165 -21.23 -2.11 0.05
CA GLU A 165 -19.91 -2.35 -0.53
C GLU A 165 -18.83 -2.24 0.54
N ARG A 166 -18.12 -3.34 0.77
CA ARG A 166 -17.16 -3.44 1.87
C ARG A 166 -15.93 -2.58 1.63
N LEU A 167 -15.58 -1.78 2.64
CA LEU A 167 -14.30 -1.08 2.66
C LEU A 167 -13.18 -2.04 3.01
N GLN A 168 -12.07 -1.95 2.28
CA GLN A 168 -10.91 -2.80 2.48
C GLN A 168 -9.64 -1.97 2.59
N ILE A 169 -8.73 -2.44 3.44
CA ILE A 169 -7.33 -2.03 3.42
C ILE A 169 -6.69 -2.61 2.16
N ILE A 170 -6.00 -1.77 1.37
CA ILE A 170 -5.44 -2.20 0.09
C ILE A 170 -3.92 -1.94 -0.04
N VAL A 171 -3.38 -1.03 0.78
CA VAL A 171 -1.97 -0.61 0.73
C VAL A 171 -1.50 -0.21 2.12
N ARG A 172 -0.24 -0.53 2.46
CA ARG A 172 0.53 0.12 3.53
C ARG A 172 1.48 1.14 2.93
N LEU A 173 1.57 2.30 3.57
CA LEU A 173 2.53 3.36 3.28
C LEU A 173 3.62 3.41 4.36
N PRO A 174 4.88 3.73 4.00
CA PRO A 174 5.39 3.90 2.64
C PRO A 174 5.32 2.58 1.82
N HIS A 175 5.26 2.72 0.49
CA HIS A 175 5.09 1.57 -0.42
C HIS A 175 6.30 0.62 -0.44
N GLY A 176 7.45 1.03 0.09
CA GLY A 176 8.64 0.22 0.31
C GLY A 176 9.45 0.74 1.48
N ASP A 177 10.43 -0.06 1.90
CA ASP A 177 11.27 0.24 3.06
C ASP A 177 12.72 0.45 2.62
N ASP A 178 13.30 1.56 3.07
CA ASP A 178 14.74 1.79 2.98
C ASP A 178 15.39 1.29 4.27
N PRO A 179 16.29 0.30 4.21
CA PRO A 179 16.90 -0.28 5.41
C PRO A 179 17.76 0.73 6.18
N ASP A 180 18.21 1.80 5.52
CA ASP A 180 19.05 2.85 6.11
C ASP A 180 18.22 4.03 6.68
N SER A 181 16.89 3.97 6.58
CA SER A 181 16.02 5.03 7.11
C SER A 181 15.92 4.96 8.63
N ALA A 182 16.01 6.12 9.30
CA ALA A 182 15.82 6.23 10.74
C ALA A 182 14.34 6.33 11.17
N GLY A 183 13.41 6.56 10.24
CA GLY A 183 11.95 6.64 10.49
C GLY A 183 11.07 5.62 9.77
N PRO A 184 11.46 4.33 9.59
CA PRO A 184 10.70 3.34 8.81
C PRO A 184 9.38 2.95 9.51
N ASP A 185 9.23 3.27 10.80
CA ASP A 185 8.06 2.92 11.59
C ASP A 185 6.86 3.85 11.40
N GLN A 186 7.04 4.96 10.69
CA GLN A 186 5.93 5.83 10.32
C GLN A 186 5.10 5.19 9.20
N LYS A 187 3.91 4.70 9.56
CA LYS A 187 3.07 3.91 8.66
C LYS A 187 1.68 4.51 8.54
N ALA A 188 1.09 4.32 7.37
CA ALA A 188 -0.31 4.61 7.12
C ALA A 188 -0.94 3.47 6.33
N LEU A 189 -2.26 3.37 6.37
CA LEU A 189 -3.03 2.42 5.58
C LEU A 189 -3.91 3.15 4.59
N VAL A 190 -4.06 2.59 3.40
CA VAL A 190 -5.00 3.08 2.39
C VAL A 190 -6.24 2.20 2.42
N VAL A 191 -7.40 2.82 2.57
CA VAL A 191 -8.71 2.16 2.50
C VAL A 191 -9.44 2.59 1.24
N SER A 192 -10.13 1.63 0.62
CA SER A 192 -10.91 1.80 -0.61
C SER A 192 -12.09 0.84 -0.63
N LYS A 193 -13.02 1.02 -1.57
CA LYS A 193 -14.04 0.02 -1.93
C LYS A 193 -13.50 -1.08 -2.84
N SER A 194 -12.28 -0.92 -3.33
CA SER A 194 -11.62 -1.93 -4.15
C SER A 194 -11.18 -3.13 -3.31
N GLY A 195 -11.13 -4.26 -3.99
CA GLY A 195 -10.55 -5.52 -3.60
C GLY A 195 -9.06 -5.40 -3.32
N PHE A 196 -8.51 -6.43 -2.69
CA PHE A 196 -7.08 -6.70 -2.68
C PHE A 196 -6.84 -8.12 -3.21
N ASP A 197 -5.81 -8.27 -4.03
CA ASP A 197 -5.41 -9.55 -4.63
C ASP A 197 -4.07 -9.99 -4.06
N SER A 198 -3.75 -11.29 -4.21
CA SER A 198 -2.41 -11.76 -3.89
C SER A 198 -1.37 -11.20 -4.85
N SER A 199 -0.25 -10.75 -4.29
CA SER A 199 0.95 -10.31 -5.00
C SER A 199 2.05 -11.37 -5.09
N GLY A 200 1.80 -12.56 -4.52
CA GLY A 200 2.68 -13.72 -4.65
C GLY A 200 2.83 -14.20 -6.09
N ASP A 201 3.88 -14.97 -6.31
CA ASP A 201 4.15 -15.75 -7.52
C ASP A 201 4.40 -17.23 -7.13
N GLU A 202 4.59 -18.10 -8.11
CA GLU A 202 4.78 -19.55 -7.87
C GLU A 202 5.99 -19.84 -6.97
N ASP A 203 7.06 -19.07 -7.10
CA ASP A 203 8.30 -19.26 -6.33
C ASP A 203 8.18 -18.67 -4.91
N THR A 204 7.37 -17.64 -4.75
CA THR A 204 7.22 -16.88 -3.50
C THR A 204 5.76 -16.48 -3.27
N PRO A 205 4.91 -17.43 -2.83
CA PRO A 205 3.47 -17.20 -2.67
C PRO A 205 3.14 -16.27 -1.49
N ASP A 206 3.99 -16.26 -0.46
CA ASP A 206 3.78 -15.48 0.78
C ASP A 206 4.40 -14.08 0.69
N ARG A 207 3.83 -13.23 -0.18
CA ARG A 207 4.28 -11.84 -0.37
C ARG A 207 3.23 -10.81 -0.01
N ASP A 208 2.27 -11.18 0.82
CA ASP A 208 1.15 -10.35 1.21
C ASP A 208 0.95 -10.39 2.73
N ARG A 209 0.36 -9.32 3.25
CA ARG A 209 -0.13 -9.23 4.61
C ARG A 209 -1.61 -8.96 4.58
N SER A 210 -2.35 -9.47 5.55
CA SER A 210 -3.79 -9.26 5.62
C SER A 210 -4.21 -8.80 7.00
N PHE A 211 -5.31 -8.06 7.06
CA PHE A 211 -5.96 -7.69 8.30
C PHE A 211 -7.23 -8.50 8.51
N LEU A 212 -7.32 -9.12 9.69
CA LEU A 212 -8.49 -9.84 10.16
C LEU A 212 -9.17 -9.00 11.25
N LEU A 213 -10.44 -8.68 11.02
CA LEU A 213 -11.32 -8.14 12.05
C LEU A 213 -11.92 -9.31 12.83
N ILE A 214 -11.70 -9.32 14.14
CA ILE A 214 -12.11 -10.39 15.04
C ILE A 214 -13.02 -9.79 16.10
N GLU A 215 -14.25 -10.28 16.16
CA GLU A 215 -15.20 -9.96 17.22
C GLU A 215 -15.35 -11.21 18.11
N CYS A 216 -14.99 -11.13 19.37
CA CYS A 216 -15.01 -12.25 20.32
C CYS A 216 -15.42 -11.81 21.73
N GLY A 217 -15.68 -12.78 22.60
CA GLY A 217 -15.97 -12.51 24.02
C GLY A 217 -14.83 -11.78 24.73
N ALA A 218 -15.15 -10.94 25.71
CA ALA A 218 -14.18 -10.12 26.45
C ALA A 218 -13.20 -10.96 27.29
N GLU A 219 -13.54 -12.22 27.59
CA GLU A 219 -12.69 -13.22 28.22
C GLU A 219 -11.57 -13.74 27.31
N VAL A 220 -11.73 -13.60 25.98
CA VAL A 220 -10.70 -14.00 25.03
C VAL A 220 -9.55 -13.00 25.08
N SER A 221 -8.47 -13.41 25.74
CA SER A 221 -7.28 -12.55 25.88
C SER A 221 -6.56 -12.32 24.54
N ARG A 222 -5.87 -11.18 24.43
CA ARG A 222 -4.98 -10.88 23.29
C ARG A 222 -3.95 -11.98 23.04
N ALA A 223 -3.40 -12.58 24.11
CA ALA A 223 -2.45 -13.67 24.01
C ALA A 223 -3.10 -14.95 23.45
N LYS A 224 -4.37 -15.23 23.79
CA LYS A 224 -5.12 -16.35 23.20
C LYS A 224 -5.31 -16.16 21.70
N ILE A 225 -5.64 -14.94 21.25
CA ILE A 225 -5.78 -14.62 19.82
C ILE A 225 -4.47 -14.87 19.06
N VAL A 226 -3.35 -14.36 19.60
CA VAL A 226 -2.02 -14.56 19.00
C VAL A 226 -1.65 -16.05 18.96
N GLY A 227 -1.79 -16.77 20.07
CA GLY A 227 -1.48 -18.20 20.10
C GLY A 227 -2.39 -19.04 19.20
N ALA A 228 -3.66 -18.65 19.03
CA ALA A 228 -4.59 -19.33 18.14
C ALA A 228 -4.23 -19.13 16.66
N VAL A 229 -3.82 -17.92 16.25
CA VAL A 229 -3.43 -17.67 14.86
C VAL A 229 -2.10 -18.37 14.52
N GLU A 230 -1.16 -18.42 15.46
CA GLU A 230 0.14 -19.09 15.29
C GLU A 230 0.01 -20.60 15.12
N LYS A 231 -0.96 -21.24 15.78
CA LYS A 231 -1.29 -22.67 15.60
C LYS A 231 -1.74 -23.00 14.16
N THR A 232 -2.16 -22.01 13.37
CA THR A 232 -2.59 -22.19 11.98
C THR A 232 -1.46 -21.94 10.95
N GLY A 233 -0.22 -21.74 11.41
CA GLY A 233 0.93 -21.48 10.54
C GLY A 233 0.98 -20.04 9.99
N MET A 234 0.29 -19.11 10.64
CA MET A 234 0.34 -17.67 10.37
C MET A 234 1.05 -16.95 11.50
N ALA A 235 1.82 -15.90 11.21
CA ALA A 235 2.43 -15.05 12.23
C ALA A 235 1.54 -13.82 12.51
N ALA A 236 1.32 -13.51 13.79
CA ALA A 236 0.71 -12.26 14.22
C ALA A 236 1.73 -11.12 14.14
N LEU A 237 1.48 -10.11 13.31
CA LEU A 237 2.39 -8.98 13.10
C LEU A 237 2.03 -7.77 13.96
N SER A 238 0.72 -7.51 14.13
CA SER A 238 0.21 -6.45 15.00
C SER A 238 -1.22 -6.77 15.44
N LEU A 239 -1.62 -6.24 16.61
CA LEU A 239 -2.95 -6.44 17.17
C LEU A 239 -3.46 -5.16 17.82
N ALA A 240 -4.49 -4.55 17.24
CA ALA A 240 -5.24 -3.45 17.84
C ALA A 240 -6.54 -3.97 18.50
N SER A 241 -7.01 -3.32 19.56
CA SER A 241 -8.21 -3.77 20.28
C SER A 241 -9.04 -2.61 20.80
N LYS A 242 -10.37 -2.76 20.80
CA LYS A 242 -11.32 -1.88 21.47
C LYS A 242 -12.52 -2.66 22.04
N PRO A 243 -13.29 -2.10 22.98
CA PRO A 243 -14.62 -2.61 23.31
C PRO A 243 -15.53 -2.61 22.08
N ALA A 244 -16.41 -3.60 21.94
CA ALA A 244 -17.44 -3.58 20.89
C ALA A 244 -18.43 -2.43 21.16
N ALA A 245 -18.98 -1.82 20.10
CA ALA A 245 -19.84 -0.65 20.23
C ALA A 245 -21.12 -0.91 21.04
N ASP A 246 -21.62 -2.15 21.00
CA ASP A 246 -22.93 -2.53 21.53
C ASP A 246 -22.86 -3.38 22.82
N SER A 247 -21.67 -3.67 23.36
CA SER A 247 -21.53 -4.54 24.53
C SER A 247 -20.15 -4.45 25.20
N ASP A 248 -20.13 -4.34 26.53
CA ASP A 248 -18.92 -4.49 27.35
C ASP A 248 -18.43 -5.95 27.43
N GLU A 249 -19.28 -6.92 27.07
CA GLU A 249 -18.97 -8.35 27.09
C GLU A 249 -18.27 -8.81 25.80
N ARG A 250 -18.18 -7.94 24.78
CA ARG A 250 -17.53 -8.26 23.50
C ARG A 250 -16.41 -7.28 23.18
N ARG A 251 -15.40 -7.78 22.50
CA ARG A 251 -14.25 -6.99 22.04
C ARG A 251 -14.07 -7.14 20.54
N LEU A 252 -13.63 -6.04 19.94
CA LEU A 252 -13.25 -6.00 18.54
C LEU A 252 -11.74 -5.86 18.45
N HIS A 253 -11.13 -6.69 17.60
CA HIS A 253 -9.70 -6.73 17.38
C HIS A 253 -9.39 -6.61 15.90
N LEU A 254 -8.32 -5.89 15.58
CA LEU A 254 -7.74 -5.86 14.24
C LEU A 254 -6.37 -6.53 14.30
N LEU A 255 -6.26 -7.70 13.67
CA LEU A 255 -5.05 -8.53 13.65
C LEU A 255 -4.41 -8.47 12.26
N GLU A 256 -3.14 -8.07 12.18
CA GLU A 256 -2.33 -8.19 10.97
C GLU A 256 -1.64 -9.56 10.95
N VAL A 257 -1.71 -10.27 9.81
CA VAL A 257 -1.05 -11.55 9.58
C VAL A 257 -0.14 -11.52 8.37
N ASN A 258 0.91 -12.33 8.37
CA ASN A 258 1.96 -12.40 7.34
C ASN A 258 1.59 -13.15 6.04
N ARG A 259 0.31 -13.21 5.69
CA ARG A 259 -0.17 -13.97 4.53
C ARG A 259 -1.37 -13.30 3.88
N TYR A 260 -1.63 -13.65 2.62
CA TYR A 260 -2.89 -13.36 1.94
C TYR A 260 -4.05 -14.16 2.56
N MET A 261 -5.12 -13.45 2.96
CA MET A 261 -6.34 -13.98 3.58
C MET A 261 -7.62 -13.57 2.83
N GLY A 262 -7.49 -13.19 1.55
CA GLY A 262 -8.64 -12.91 0.67
C GLY A 262 -9.28 -14.20 0.18
N ASP A 263 -9.73 -14.20 -1.08
CA ASP A 263 -10.43 -15.32 -1.69
C ASP A 263 -9.70 -16.67 -1.53
N GLY A 264 -10.45 -17.72 -1.19
CA GLY A 264 -9.90 -19.07 -0.94
C GLY A 264 -9.41 -19.33 0.48
N SER A 265 -9.46 -18.36 1.39
CA SER A 265 -8.92 -18.50 2.76
C SER A 265 -9.92 -19.00 3.81
N GLN A 266 -11.09 -19.47 3.38
CA GLN A 266 -12.22 -19.80 4.25
C GLN A 266 -11.90 -20.93 5.24
N ASP A 267 -11.20 -21.97 4.81
CA ASP A 267 -10.88 -23.10 5.68
C ASP A 267 -9.86 -22.69 6.77
N ARG A 268 -8.88 -21.85 6.42
CA ARG A 268 -7.95 -21.30 7.39
C ARG A 268 -8.62 -20.36 8.40
N ILE A 269 -9.62 -19.57 7.98
CA ILE A 269 -10.42 -18.76 8.89
C ILE A 269 -11.23 -19.65 9.85
N LYS A 270 -11.79 -20.77 9.37
CA LYS A 270 -12.50 -21.73 10.23
C LYS A 270 -11.55 -22.40 11.23
N GLU A 271 -10.36 -22.81 10.81
CA GLU A 271 -9.32 -23.36 11.69
C GLU A 271 -8.92 -22.36 12.77
N PHE A 272 -8.70 -21.10 12.39
CA PHE A 272 -8.38 -20.04 13.33
C PHE A 272 -9.52 -19.80 14.32
N LYS A 273 -10.78 -19.75 13.85
CA LYS A 273 -11.96 -19.64 14.72
C LYS A 273 -12.05 -20.80 15.71
N ALA A 274 -11.83 -22.04 15.27
CA ALA A 274 -11.83 -23.21 16.13
C ALA A 274 -10.73 -23.12 17.21
N ALA A 275 -9.55 -22.62 16.86
CA ALA A 275 -8.43 -22.46 17.79
C ALA A 275 -8.63 -21.36 18.86
N LEU A 276 -9.56 -20.41 18.64
CA LEU A 276 -9.95 -19.43 19.66
C LEU A 276 -10.79 -20.04 20.78
N GLU A 277 -11.44 -21.18 20.54
CA GLU A 277 -12.38 -21.83 21.45
C GLU A 277 -13.48 -20.85 21.93
N ASP A 278 -13.94 -19.98 21.04
CA ASP A 278 -15.09 -19.09 21.22
C ASP A 278 -16.04 -19.29 20.04
N GLU A 279 -17.15 -20.01 20.28
CA GLU A 279 -18.14 -20.30 19.24
C GLU A 279 -18.80 -19.04 18.67
N SER A 280 -18.88 -17.99 19.50
CA SER A 280 -19.46 -16.69 19.15
C SER A 280 -18.50 -15.81 18.34
N ALA A 281 -17.24 -16.22 18.19
CA ALA A 281 -16.25 -15.44 17.48
C ALA A 281 -16.64 -15.25 16.01
N LYS A 282 -16.54 -14.01 15.52
CA LYS A 282 -16.65 -13.70 14.09
C LYS A 282 -15.30 -13.20 13.61
N ILE A 283 -14.78 -13.82 12.54
CA ILE A 283 -13.49 -13.45 11.96
C ILE A 283 -13.72 -13.14 10.49
N VAL A 284 -13.27 -11.96 10.07
CA VAL A 284 -13.44 -11.56 8.68
C VAL A 284 -12.21 -10.82 8.17
N CYS A 285 -11.75 -11.16 6.97
CA CYS A 285 -10.71 -10.39 6.31
C CYS A 285 -11.27 -9.03 5.86
N VAL A 286 -10.59 -7.96 6.28
CA VAL A 286 -10.96 -6.56 5.97
C VAL A 286 -9.93 -5.89 5.05
N GLY A 287 -9.22 -6.71 4.27
CA GLY A 287 -8.22 -6.25 3.32
C GLY A 287 -6.82 -6.72 3.66
N GLY A 288 -5.86 -6.22 2.89
CA GLY A 288 -4.46 -6.55 2.99
C GLY A 288 -3.62 -5.73 2.03
N TYR A 289 -2.31 -5.98 2.03
CA TYR A 289 -1.38 -5.28 1.17
C TYR A 289 -0.18 -6.16 0.82
N PRO A 290 0.45 -5.94 -0.35
CA PRO A 290 1.71 -6.59 -0.68
C PRO A 290 2.80 -6.21 0.31
N THR A 291 3.62 -7.18 0.75
CA THR A 291 4.82 -6.91 1.54
C THR A 291 5.66 -5.84 0.83
N PRO A 292 5.95 -4.70 1.49
CA PRO A 292 6.70 -3.61 0.89
C PRO A 292 8.06 -4.13 0.37
N PRO A 293 8.49 -3.78 -0.85
CA PRO A 293 9.83 -4.10 -1.30
C PRO A 293 10.85 -3.30 -0.50
N VAL A 294 12.01 -3.89 -0.27
CA VAL A 294 13.17 -3.24 0.32
C VAL A 294 14.04 -2.69 -0.81
N TYR A 295 14.55 -1.48 -0.69
CA TYR A 295 15.41 -0.84 -1.69
C TYR A 295 16.49 0.03 -1.05
N SER A 296 17.65 0.19 -1.70
CA SER A 296 18.71 1.10 -1.22
C SER A 296 18.60 2.53 -1.76
N LYS A 297 18.98 3.50 -0.92
CA LYS A 297 19.20 4.92 -1.30
C LYS A 297 20.55 5.18 -1.95
N THR A 298 21.51 4.28 -1.75
CA THR A 298 22.88 4.49 -2.21
C THR A 298 23.17 3.57 -3.39
N VAL A 299 24.10 3.99 -4.23
CA VAL A 299 24.70 3.10 -5.21
C VAL A 299 25.75 2.29 -4.45
N PRO A 300 25.75 0.95 -4.54
CA PRO A 300 26.85 0.16 -3.99
C PRO A 300 28.17 0.71 -4.54
N ALA A 301 29.15 0.94 -3.68
CA ALA A 301 30.47 1.35 -4.15
C ALA A 301 30.93 0.34 -5.20
N LYS A 302 31.39 0.81 -6.37
CA LYS A 302 32.06 -0.09 -7.31
C LYS A 302 33.20 -0.73 -6.53
N GLU A 303 33.15 -2.04 -6.30
CA GLU A 303 34.35 -2.77 -5.91
C GLU A 303 35.38 -2.44 -6.99
N SER A 304 36.39 -1.66 -6.62
CA SER A 304 37.52 -1.38 -7.46
C SER A 304 38.07 -2.73 -7.88
N ALA A 305 37.86 -3.11 -9.14
CA ALA A 305 38.53 -4.26 -9.72
C ALA A 305 40.02 -3.96 -9.70
N VAL A 306 40.67 -4.30 -8.58
CA VAL A 306 42.13 -4.37 -8.49
C VAL A 306 42.52 -5.56 -9.36
N LYS A 307 42.92 -5.26 -10.58
CA LYS A 307 43.77 -6.11 -11.40
C LYS A 307 44.97 -5.30 -11.84
#